data_AF-A0A2H0WA44-F1
#
_entry.id   AF-A0A2H0WA44-F1
#
_cell.length_a   1.000
_cell.length_b   1.000
_cell.length_c   1.000
_cell.angle_alpha   90.00
_cell.angle_beta   90.00
_cell.angle_gamma   90.00
#
_symmetry.space_group_name_H-M   'P 1'
#
loop_
_entity.id
_entity.type
_entity.pdbx_description
1 polymer ?
#
loop_
_entity_poly.entity_id
_entity_poly.type
_entity_poly.pdbx_seq_one_letter_code
_entity_poly.pdbx_strand_id
1 'polypeptide(L)'
;MDWQTHKKQLLKNPKFKKALEETRLEYEIARAIILARTKNKLTQKQLAKKLKTQQSVISRIENAQTTASLSFLQRLANTLGGKVEVSFKGI
;
A
#
# COMPACT_ATOMS: atom_id res chain seq x y z
N MET A 1 3.47 -4.82 -27.04
CA MET A 1 4.52 -4.37 -26.10
C MET A 1 4.15 -4.89 -24.73
N ASP A 2 4.99 -5.68 -24.08
CA ASP A 2 4.71 -6.23 -22.73
C ASP A 2 5.00 -5.19 -21.63
N TRP A 3 4.47 -5.43 -20.42
CA TRP A 3 4.62 -4.53 -19.28
C TRP A 3 6.08 -4.27 -18.89
N GLN A 4 6.95 -5.28 -18.97
CA GLN A 4 8.36 -5.12 -18.59
C GLN A 4 9.07 -4.19 -19.57
N THR A 5 8.80 -4.35 -20.86
CA THR A 5 9.33 -3.47 -21.92
C THR A 5 8.81 -2.05 -21.78
N HIS A 6 7.51 -1.87 -21.53
CA HIS A 6 6.92 -0.54 -21.35
C HIS A 6 7.43 0.17 -20.08
N LYS A 7 7.56 -0.55 -18.97
CA LYS A 7 8.13 -0.02 -17.72
C LYS A 7 9.56 0.47 -17.92
N LYS A 8 10.41 -0.28 -18.64
CA LYS A 8 11.77 0.14 -18.95
C LYS A 8 11.81 1.45 -19.74
N GLN A 9 10.86 1.67 -20.65
CA GLN A 9 10.76 2.92 -21.41
C GLN A 9 10.34 4.10 -20.51
N LEU A 10 9.35 3.90 -19.64
CA LEU A 10 8.91 4.93 -18.68
C LEU A 10 10.02 5.35 -17.72
N LEU A 11 10.84 4.39 -17.25
CA LEU A 11 11.97 4.66 -16.36
C LEU A 11 13.10 5.47 -17.00
N LYS A 12 13.15 5.57 -18.34
CA LYS A 12 14.10 6.46 -19.03
C LYS A 12 13.70 7.94 -18.92
N ASN A 13 12.44 8.24 -18.61
CA ASN A 13 11.99 9.60 -18.39
C ASN A 13 12.36 10.04 -16.95
N PRO A 14 13.24 11.05 -16.77
CA PRO A 14 13.68 11.48 -15.45
C PRO A 14 12.55 12.06 -14.60
N LYS A 15 11.54 12.71 -15.21
CA LYS A 15 10.36 13.21 -14.48
C LYS A 15 9.53 12.06 -13.93
N PHE A 16 9.35 11.01 -14.73
CA PHE A 16 8.64 9.80 -14.30
C PHE A 16 9.40 9.07 -13.20
N LYS A 17 10.72 8.90 -13.35
CA LYS A 17 11.57 8.26 -12.35
C LYS A 17 11.53 9.00 -11.01
N LYS A 18 11.61 10.34 -11.03
CA LYS A 18 11.55 11.16 -9.82
C LYS A 18 10.20 11.00 -9.11
N ALA A 19 9.09 11.16 -9.83
CA ALA A 19 7.75 10.99 -9.26
C ALA A 19 7.52 9.57 -8.71
N LEU A 20 8.10 8.55 -9.37
CA LEU A 20 8.03 7.17 -8.90
C LEU A 20 8.77 6.96 -7.58
N GLU A 21 9.98 7.53 -7.43
CA GLU A 21 10.72 7.43 -6.16
C GLU A 21 10.05 8.23 -5.04
N GLU A 22 9.49 9.42 -5.35
CA GLU A 22 8.77 10.26 -4.38
C GLU A 22 7.53 9.58 -3.80
N THR A 23 6.86 8.71 -4.55
CA THR A 23 5.62 8.02 -4.14
C THR A 23 5.82 6.54 -3.79
N ARG A 24 7.07 6.08 -3.80
CA ARG A 24 7.41 4.66 -3.67
C ARG A 24 6.94 4.06 -2.36
N LEU A 25 7.09 4.80 -1.26
CA LEU A 25 6.72 4.34 0.07
C LEU A 25 5.20 4.13 0.18
N GLU A 26 4.41 5.04 -0.38
CA GLU A 26 2.95 4.95 -0.43
C GLU A 26 2.50 3.69 -1.19
N TYR A 27 3.14 3.39 -2.32
CA TYR A 27 2.86 2.17 -3.06
C TYR A 27 3.25 0.90 -2.29
N GLU A 28 4.38 0.91 -1.58
CA GLU A 28 4.81 -0.23 -0.76
C GLU A 28 3.83 -0.48 0.39
N ILE A 29 3.35 0.59 1.06
CA ILE A 29 2.32 0.51 2.11
C ILE A 29 1.00 -0.01 1.52
N ALA A 30 0.53 0.56 0.41
CA ALA A 30 -0.70 0.14 -0.26
C ALA A 30 -0.65 -1.36 -0.62
N ARG A 31 0.48 -1.80 -1.19
CA ARG A 31 0.72 -3.21 -1.55
C ARG A 31 0.71 -4.11 -0.32
N ALA A 32 1.35 -3.72 0.77
CA ALA A 32 1.37 -4.48 2.02
C ALA A 32 -0.05 -4.67 2.58
N ILE A 33 -0.88 -3.62 2.54
CA ILE A 33 -2.29 -3.67 2.99
C ILE A 33 -3.12 -4.60 2.09
N ILE A 34 -2.99 -4.50 0.76
CA ILE A 34 -3.67 -5.40 -0.19
C ILE A 34 -3.31 -6.85 0.13
N LEU A 35 -2.02 -7.16 0.30
CA LEU A 35 -1.55 -8.52 0.58
C LEU A 35 -2.09 -9.04 1.93
N ALA A 36 -2.08 -8.21 2.98
CA ALA A 36 -2.63 -8.58 4.27
C ALA A 36 -4.13 -8.88 4.16
N ARG A 37 -4.87 -8.06 3.41
CA ARG A 37 -6.31 -8.23 3.17
C ARG A 37 -6.61 -9.50 2.38
N THR A 38 -5.91 -9.75 1.28
CA THR A 38 -6.14 -10.92 0.42
C THR A 38 -5.72 -12.23 1.09
N LYS A 39 -4.62 -12.23 1.86
CA LYS A 39 -4.22 -13.39 2.68
C LYS A 39 -5.30 -13.80 3.67
N ASN A 40 -6.03 -12.83 4.22
CA ASN A 40 -7.17 -13.05 5.11
C ASN A 40 -8.51 -13.27 4.38
N LYS A 41 -8.50 -13.35 3.04
CA LYS A 41 -9.69 -13.53 2.19
C LYS A 41 -10.78 -12.48 2.44
N LEU A 42 -10.39 -11.24 2.72
CA LEU A 42 -11.31 -10.14 3.01
C LEU A 42 -11.55 -9.26 1.78
N THR A 43 -12.80 -8.83 1.58
CA THR A 43 -13.12 -7.70 0.71
C THR A 43 -12.73 -6.38 1.39
N GLN A 44 -12.59 -5.30 0.62
CA GLN A 44 -12.34 -3.96 1.18
C GLN A 44 -13.44 -3.55 2.18
N LYS A 45 -14.70 -3.90 1.89
CA LYS A 45 -15.85 -3.64 2.78
C LYS A 45 -15.75 -4.42 4.10
N GLN A 46 -15.31 -5.68 4.04
CA GLN A 46 -15.13 -6.51 5.24
C GLN A 46 -13.96 -6.01 6.11
N LEU A 47 -12.84 -5.64 5.49
CA LEU A 47 -11.71 -5.03 6.19
C LEU A 47 -12.14 -3.71 6.86
N ALA A 48 -12.84 -2.85 6.13
CA ALA A 48 -13.35 -1.60 6.65
C ALA A 48 -14.24 -1.79 7.90
N LYS A 49 -15.15 -2.78 7.85
CA LYS A 49 -16.01 -3.15 9.00
C LYS A 49 -15.19 -3.58 10.20
N LYS A 50 -14.16 -4.42 10.01
CA LYS A 50 -13.26 -4.87 11.10
C LYS A 50 -12.46 -3.71 11.71
N LEU A 51 -12.03 -2.76 10.89
CA LEU A 51 -11.23 -1.59 11.30
C LEU A 51 -12.06 -0.40 11.78
N LYS A 52 -13.40 -0.53 11.82
CA LYS A 52 -14.34 0.55 12.14
C LYS A 52 -14.06 1.82 11.30
N THR A 53 -13.90 1.62 9.99
CA THR A 53 -13.68 2.70 9.02
C THR A 53 -14.57 2.51 7.78
N GLN A 54 -14.49 3.42 6.82
CA GLN A 54 -15.27 3.37 5.58
C GLN A 54 -14.52 2.58 4.50
N GLN A 55 -15.26 1.90 3.62
CA GLN A 55 -14.64 1.19 2.48
C GLN A 55 -13.91 2.15 1.53
N SER A 56 -14.39 3.39 1.39
CA SER A 56 -13.73 4.47 0.63
C SER A 56 -12.34 4.79 1.17
N VAL A 57 -12.13 4.73 2.49
CA VAL A 57 -10.81 4.92 3.12
C VAL A 57 -9.86 3.79 2.73
N ILE A 58 -10.32 2.53 2.81
CA ILE A 58 -9.53 1.37 2.37
C ILE A 58 -9.18 1.49 0.88
N SER A 59 -10.16 1.85 0.04
CA SER A 59 -9.94 2.02 -1.40
C SER A 59 -8.88 3.08 -1.71
N ARG A 60 -8.96 4.26 -1.08
CA ARG A 60 -7.98 5.34 -1.30
C ARG A 60 -6.56 4.93 -0.88
N ILE A 61 -6.43 4.20 0.23
CA ILE A 61 -5.14 3.70 0.70
C ILE A 61 -4.60 2.65 -0.28
N GLU A 62 -5.41 1.67 -0.69
CA GLU A 62 -4.97 0.61 -1.62
C GLU A 62 -4.62 1.15 -3.02
N ASN A 63 -5.19 2.29 -3.41
CA ASN A 63 -4.85 2.99 -4.66
C ASN A 63 -3.74 4.04 -4.50
N ALA A 64 -3.06 4.09 -3.33
CA ALA A 64 -2.01 5.08 -3.02
C ALA A 64 -2.45 6.54 -3.21
N GLN A 65 -3.75 6.83 -3.10
CA GLN A 65 -4.30 8.19 -3.15
C GLN A 65 -4.16 8.93 -1.81
N THR A 66 -4.05 8.17 -0.72
CA THR A 66 -3.84 8.69 0.64
C THR A 66 -2.96 7.74 1.42
N THR A 67 -1.99 8.26 2.17
CA THR A 67 -1.13 7.44 3.02
C THR A 67 -1.84 7.03 4.31
N ALA A 68 -1.64 5.79 4.74
CA ALA A 68 -2.12 5.31 6.04
C ALA A 68 -1.22 5.83 7.17
N SER A 69 -1.81 6.29 8.28
CA SER A 69 -1.03 6.64 9.47
C SER A 69 -0.43 5.39 10.13
N LEU A 70 0.65 5.55 10.90
CA LEU A 70 1.23 4.46 11.70
C LEU A 70 0.19 3.86 12.66
N SER A 71 -0.66 4.69 13.26
CA SER A 71 -1.76 4.23 14.13
C SER A 71 -2.79 3.37 13.39
N PHE A 72 -3.06 3.68 12.12
CA PHE A 72 -3.93 2.86 11.27
C PHE A 72 -3.27 1.52 10.95
N LEU A 73 -1.99 1.51 10.58
CA LEU A 73 -1.23 0.30 10.31
C LEU A 73 -1.18 -0.62 11.53
N GLN A 74 -0.94 -0.06 12.72
CA GLN A 74 -0.94 -0.82 13.96
C GLN A 74 -2.31 -1.44 14.25
N ARG A 75 -3.40 -0.65 14.10
CA ARG A 75 -4.76 -1.16 14.28
C ARG A 75 -5.08 -2.27 13.27
N LEU A 76 -4.64 -2.11 12.02
CA LEU A 76 -4.81 -3.12 10.97
C LEU A 76 -4.09 -4.41 11.33
N ALA A 77 -2.82 -4.34 11.68
CA ALA A 77 -2.02 -5.48 12.06
C ALA A 77 -2.65 -6.22 13.25
N ASN A 78 -2.98 -5.52 14.33
CA ASN A 78 -3.61 -6.09 15.52
C ASN A 78 -4.95 -6.80 15.18
N THR A 79 -5.77 -6.18 14.32
CA THR A 79 -7.06 -6.74 13.89
C THR A 79 -6.92 -8.03 13.08
N LEU A 80 -5.79 -8.21 12.40
CA LEU A 80 -5.49 -9.39 11.59
C LEU A 80 -4.54 -10.36 12.29
N GLY A 81 -4.24 -10.16 13.59
CA GLY A 81 -3.35 -11.01 14.38
C GLY A 81 -1.85 -10.87 14.07
N GLY A 82 -1.45 -9.76 13.44
CA GLY A 82 -0.07 -9.44 13.11
C GLY A 82 0.51 -8.28 13.95
N LYS A 83 1.73 -7.87 13.58
CA LYS A 83 2.44 -6.71 14.15
C LYS A 83 3.06 -5.87 13.03
N VAL A 84 3.23 -4.57 13.26
CA VAL A 84 3.97 -3.69 12.36
C VAL A 84 5.45 -3.78 12.71
N GLU A 85 6.29 -3.89 11.69
CA GLU A 85 7.75 -3.84 11.80
C GLU A 85 8.26 -2.71 10.91
N VAL A 86 9.21 -1.93 11.42
CA VAL A 86 9.85 -0.83 10.68
C VAL A 86 11.34 -1.14 10.61
N SER A 87 11.88 -1.12 9.39
CA SER A 87 13.31 -1.27 9.13
C SER A 87 13.77 -0.18 8.18
N PHE A 88 15.02 0.22 8.31
CA PHE A 88 15.69 1.10 7.37
C PHE A 88 16.51 0.25 6.39
N LYS A 89 16.58 0.68 5.13
CA LYS A 89 17.43 0.05 4.12
C LYS A 89 18.49 1.04 3.66
N GLY A 90 19.75 0.63 3.74
CA GLY A 90 20.89 1.45 3.30
C GLY A 90 21.41 2.44 4.34
N ILE A 91 20.93 2.37 5.58
CA ILE A 91 21.52 2.98 6.78
C ILE A 91 21.49 1.97 7.91
#